data_AF-A0A960MPM5-F1
#
_entry.id   AF-A0A960MPM5-F1
#
_cell.length_a   1.000
_cell.length_b   1.000
_cell.length_c   1.000
_cell.angle_alpha   90.00
_cell.angle_beta   90.00
_cell.angle_gamma   90.00
#
_symmetry.space_group_name_H-M   'P 1'
#
loop_
_entity.id
_entity.type
_entity.pdbx_description
1 polymer ?
#
loop_
_entity_poly.entity_id
_entity_poly.type
_entity_poly.pdbx_seq_one_letter_code
_entity_poly.pdbx_strand_id
1 'polypeptide(L)'
;MATHPCENGKPHHIDQVIGSLGLFYSRDHYPLQEPFDDDSFSQYYYHAHRGGEHGHFHLFLRREGMEEEMGPLAYDDRNVSRDGQETFAHLIAISMDEQGEPIKLFTTNRWVTGEDWYAAQDVRKMLKHFDVKHAYPSYVVNRWLKGTLVLFRPQIEDLIDERDLCLMKCREGVPFKEVLE
;
A
#
# COMPACT_ATOMS: atom_id res chain seq x y z
N MET A 1 -21.01 9.27 -0.82
CA MET A 1 -21.89 8.94 0.34
C MET A 1 -20.98 8.57 1.48
N ALA A 2 -21.27 9.03 2.70
CA ALA A 2 -20.54 8.59 3.88
C ALA A 2 -20.88 7.12 4.14
N THR A 3 -19.86 6.29 4.35
CA THR A 3 -20.02 4.92 4.85
C THR A 3 -19.85 4.99 6.37
N HIS A 4 -20.88 4.58 7.11
CA HIS A 4 -20.85 4.65 8.57
C HIS A 4 -19.92 3.56 9.13
N PRO A 5 -19.08 3.87 10.15
CA PRO A 5 -18.44 2.82 10.94
C PRO A 5 -19.51 1.91 11.53
N CYS A 6 -19.21 0.61 11.62
CA CYS A 6 -20.16 -0.45 11.95
C CYS A 6 -21.04 -0.10 13.17
N GLU A 7 -22.31 0.30 12.96
CA GLU A 7 -23.22 0.73 14.03
C GLU A 7 -23.61 -0.40 15.02
N ASN A 8 -23.20 -1.65 14.78
CA ASN A 8 -23.54 -2.81 15.62
C ASN A 8 -22.41 -3.85 15.80
N GLY A 9 -21.16 -3.50 15.48
CA GLY A 9 -20.00 -4.43 15.52
C GLY A 9 -19.09 -4.23 16.75
N LYS A 10 -18.29 -5.26 17.09
CA LYS A 10 -17.14 -5.07 17.99
C LYS A 10 -16.15 -4.10 17.31
N PRO A 11 -15.52 -3.18 18.06
CA PRO A 11 -14.51 -2.30 17.47
C PRO A 11 -13.40 -3.13 16.83
N HIS A 12 -13.10 -2.86 15.56
CA HIS A 12 -12.04 -3.53 14.81
C HIS A 12 -10.91 -2.54 14.51
N HIS A 13 -9.77 -3.05 14.05
CA HIS A 13 -8.55 -2.26 13.94
C HIS A 13 -8.66 -1.09 12.94
N ILE A 14 -9.61 -1.14 11.99
CA ILE A 14 -9.86 -0.06 11.03
C ILE A 14 -10.45 1.18 11.72
N ASP A 15 -11.24 1.01 12.78
CA ASP A 15 -11.78 2.13 13.56
C ASP A 15 -10.66 3.00 14.17
N GLN A 16 -9.51 2.38 14.45
CA GLN A 16 -8.33 3.05 15.00
C GLN A 16 -7.56 3.85 13.92
N VAL A 17 -7.88 3.66 12.65
CA VAL A 17 -7.25 4.32 11.49
C VAL A 17 -8.13 5.45 10.97
N ILE A 18 -9.43 5.19 10.80
CA ILE A 18 -10.40 6.18 10.30
C ILE A 18 -10.77 7.21 11.39
N GLY A 19 -10.61 6.83 12.66
CA GLY A 19 -10.93 7.67 13.80
C GLY A 19 -12.42 7.62 14.16
N SER A 20 -12.72 7.93 15.42
CA SER A 20 -14.05 7.74 16.02
C SER A 20 -15.10 8.79 15.63
N LEU A 21 -14.75 9.77 14.78
CA LEU A 21 -15.64 10.88 14.42
C LEU A 21 -16.64 10.53 13.29
N GLY A 22 -16.56 9.33 12.73
CA GLY A 22 -17.62 8.73 11.90
C GLY A 22 -17.81 9.33 10.51
N LEU A 23 -16.91 10.21 10.07
CA LEU A 23 -16.91 10.76 8.72
C LEU A 23 -15.85 10.05 7.88
N PHE A 24 -16.27 8.96 7.25
CA PHE A 24 -15.48 8.21 6.28
C PHE A 24 -15.97 8.54 4.86
N TYR A 25 -15.11 9.18 4.08
CA TYR A 25 -15.40 9.62 2.72
C TYR A 25 -14.59 8.79 1.73
N SER A 26 -15.28 8.36 0.67
CA SER A 26 -14.64 7.58 -0.38
C SER A 26 -13.52 8.37 -1.06
N ARG A 27 -12.38 7.71 -1.29
CA ARG A 27 -11.11 8.22 -1.85
C ARG A 27 -10.30 9.16 -0.94
N ASP A 28 -10.81 9.53 0.22
CA ASP A 28 -9.99 10.25 1.20
C ASP A 28 -9.02 9.27 1.87
N HIS A 29 -7.83 9.75 2.21
CA HIS A 29 -6.81 8.97 2.90
C HIS A 29 -7.00 9.06 4.41
N TYR A 30 -6.87 7.91 5.07
CA TYR A 30 -6.99 7.78 6.51
C TYR A 30 -5.78 7.08 7.14
N PRO A 31 -5.36 7.51 8.34
CA PRO A 31 -5.77 8.77 8.99
C PRO A 31 -5.38 10.00 8.13
N LEU A 32 -6.03 11.14 8.38
CA LEU A 32 -5.84 12.37 7.57
C LEU A 32 -4.38 12.82 7.49
N GLN A 33 -3.60 12.55 8.53
CA GLN A 33 -2.15 12.65 8.48
C GLN A 33 -1.61 11.23 8.25
N GLU A 34 -1.17 10.94 7.03
CA GLU A 34 -0.67 9.61 6.70
C GLU A 34 0.47 9.18 7.63
N PRO A 35 0.41 7.98 8.22
CA PRO A 35 1.48 7.47 9.07
C PRO A 35 2.74 7.26 8.27
N PHE A 36 3.81 7.90 8.72
CA PHE A 36 5.14 7.83 8.13
C PHE A 36 6.16 7.74 9.25
N ASP A 37 7.05 6.75 9.16
CA ASP A 37 8.06 6.47 10.16
C ASP A 37 9.44 6.90 9.64
N ASP A 38 10.04 7.94 10.23
CA ASP A 38 11.31 8.53 9.80
C ASP A 38 12.53 7.60 9.96
N ASP A 39 12.41 6.51 10.76
CA ASP A 39 13.50 5.57 11.00
C ASP A 39 13.54 4.45 9.95
N SER A 40 12.38 3.92 9.58
CA SER A 40 12.23 2.84 8.59
C SER A 40 11.86 3.34 7.20
N PHE A 41 11.40 4.59 7.11
CA PHE A 41 10.83 5.22 5.92
C PHE A 41 9.59 4.49 5.37
N SER A 42 8.89 3.79 6.25
CA SER A 42 7.64 3.10 5.94
C SER A 42 6.47 4.05 6.01
N GLN A 43 5.54 3.92 5.06
CA GLN A 43 4.33 4.73 5.00
C GLN A 43 3.14 3.85 4.66
N TYR A 44 1.96 4.22 5.15
CA TYR A 44 0.73 3.62 4.64
C TYR A 44 -0.41 4.63 4.67
N TYR A 45 -1.48 4.33 3.94
CA TYR A 45 -2.79 4.96 4.16
C TYR A 45 -3.89 3.91 3.97
N TYR A 46 -5.09 4.23 4.43
CA TYR A 46 -6.31 3.46 4.22
C TYR A 46 -7.33 4.31 3.48
N HIS A 47 -8.00 3.76 2.46
CA HIS A 47 -9.11 4.44 1.78
C HIS A 47 -10.15 3.44 1.26
N ALA A 48 -11.28 3.95 0.76
CA ALA A 48 -12.29 3.12 0.10
C ALA A 48 -12.85 3.78 -1.15
N HIS A 49 -13.04 2.98 -2.19
CA HIS A 49 -13.72 3.42 -3.41
C HIS A 49 -14.30 2.27 -4.25
N ARG A 50 -14.07 1.00 -3.87
CA ARG A 50 -14.55 -0.19 -4.57
C ARG A 50 -15.75 -0.77 -3.85
N GLY A 51 -16.63 -1.43 -4.58
CA GLY A 51 -17.69 -2.26 -3.99
C GLY A 51 -17.15 -3.65 -3.62
N GLY A 52 -17.74 -4.28 -2.60
CA GLY A 52 -17.35 -5.61 -2.14
C GLY A 52 -16.21 -5.64 -1.11
N GLU A 53 -15.79 -4.47 -0.64
CA GLU A 53 -14.86 -4.27 0.47
C GLU A 53 -15.34 -3.08 1.31
N HIS A 54 -14.89 -3.01 2.56
CA HIS A 54 -15.00 -1.80 3.37
C HIS A 54 -13.97 -0.75 2.94
N GLY A 55 -12.81 -1.19 2.43
CA GLY A 55 -11.71 -0.38 1.95
C GLY A 55 -10.41 -1.17 2.03
N HIS A 56 -9.29 -0.52 1.79
CA HIS A 56 -7.99 -1.19 1.76
C HIS A 56 -6.85 -0.30 2.21
N PHE A 57 -5.84 -0.94 2.79
CA PHE A 57 -4.56 -0.33 3.08
C PHE A 57 -3.68 -0.34 1.83
N HIS A 58 -2.89 0.71 1.63
CA HIS A 58 -1.73 0.69 0.75
C HIS A 58 -0.47 0.88 1.58
N LEU A 59 0.54 0.05 1.35
CA LEU A 59 1.81 0.07 2.08
C LEU A 59 2.92 0.49 1.15
N PHE A 60 3.79 1.36 1.63
CA PHE A 60 4.87 1.97 0.86
C PHE A 60 6.18 1.94 1.64
N LEU A 61 7.27 2.04 0.88
CA LEU A 61 8.60 2.32 1.40
C LEU A 61 9.19 3.48 0.60
N ARG A 62 9.68 4.52 1.29
CA ARG A 62 10.41 5.63 0.64
C ARG A 62 11.87 5.26 0.40
N ARG A 63 12.50 5.99 -0.53
CA ARG A 63 13.85 5.72 -1.03
C ARG A 63 14.90 5.48 0.07
N GLU A 64 14.84 6.25 1.15
CA GLU A 64 15.79 6.19 2.25
C GLU A 64 15.68 4.91 3.10
N GLY A 65 14.56 4.18 3.01
CA GLY A 65 14.38 2.87 3.62
C GLY A 65 14.86 1.70 2.77
N MET A 66 15.30 1.97 1.53
CA MET A 66 15.73 0.96 0.57
C MET A 66 17.25 0.76 0.60
N GLU A 67 17.72 -0.40 0.12
CA GLU A 67 19.16 -0.65 -0.06
C GLU A 67 19.75 0.34 -1.09
N GLU A 68 21.04 0.69 -0.96
CA GLU A 68 21.66 1.76 -1.76
C GLU A 68 21.65 1.44 -3.25
N GLU A 69 21.83 0.17 -3.61
CA GLU A 69 21.92 -0.31 -4.99
C GLU A 69 20.55 -0.38 -5.70
N MET A 70 19.45 -0.27 -4.95
CA MET A 70 18.10 -0.28 -5.51
C MET A 70 17.82 1.05 -6.20
N GLY A 71 17.30 0.98 -7.42
CA GLY A 71 16.89 2.17 -8.16
C GLY A 71 15.64 1.92 -8.98
N PRO A 72 14.81 2.95 -9.20
CA PRO A 72 13.58 2.79 -9.94
C PRO A 72 13.89 2.44 -11.40
N LEU A 73 13.02 1.63 -11.99
CA LEU A 73 13.00 1.28 -13.40
C LEU A 73 12.56 2.48 -14.21
N ALA A 74 13.38 2.94 -15.16
CA ALA A 74 12.99 3.98 -16.09
C ALA A 74 11.81 3.48 -16.96
N TYR A 75 10.61 3.99 -16.68
CA TYR A 75 9.39 3.57 -17.36
C TYR A 75 8.74 4.68 -18.19
N ASP A 76 8.56 5.85 -17.60
CA ASP A 76 8.03 7.04 -18.26
C ASP A 76 8.81 8.31 -17.84
N ASP A 77 8.47 9.44 -18.46
CA ASP A 77 9.15 10.73 -18.23
C ASP A 77 8.88 11.32 -16.83
N ARG A 78 8.04 10.68 -16.00
CA ARG A 78 7.75 11.12 -14.62
C ARG A 78 8.76 10.57 -13.60
N ASN A 79 9.65 9.66 -13.99
CA ASN A 79 10.80 9.27 -13.19
C ASN A 79 11.88 10.36 -13.25
N VAL A 80 11.57 11.56 -12.73
CA VAL A 80 12.41 12.77 -12.84
C VAL A 80 13.64 12.67 -11.93
N SER A 81 13.58 11.87 -10.86
CA SER A 81 14.70 11.62 -9.95
C SER A 81 14.75 10.14 -9.55
N ARG A 82 15.96 9.57 -9.48
CA ARG A 82 16.17 8.19 -8.98
C ARG A 82 16.38 8.14 -7.46
N ASP A 83 16.62 9.29 -6.84
CA ASP A 83 17.06 9.41 -5.44
C ASP A 83 16.44 10.64 -4.74
N GLY A 84 15.20 10.99 -5.08
CA GLY A 84 14.50 12.11 -4.43
C GLY A 84 13.71 11.65 -3.20
N GLN A 85 13.40 12.58 -2.29
CA GLN A 85 12.49 12.32 -1.16
C GLN A 85 11.06 11.93 -1.61
N GLU A 86 10.73 12.26 -2.85
CA GLU A 86 9.48 11.88 -3.54
C GLU A 86 9.55 10.50 -4.20
N THR A 87 10.67 9.78 -4.08
CA THR A 87 10.84 8.44 -4.63
C THR A 87 10.35 7.40 -3.62
N PHE A 88 9.37 6.59 -4.01
CA PHE A 88 8.78 5.56 -3.16
C PHE A 88 8.27 4.38 -3.97
N ALA A 89 8.20 3.20 -3.35
CA ALA A 89 7.65 1.99 -3.95
C ALA A 89 6.35 1.59 -3.24
N HIS A 90 5.34 1.16 -4.00
CA HIS A 90 4.20 0.45 -3.40
C HIS A 90 4.59 -1.01 -3.18
N LEU A 91 4.35 -1.49 -1.96
CA LEU A 91 4.67 -2.85 -1.56
C LEU A 91 3.49 -3.79 -1.86
N ILE A 92 2.32 -3.48 -1.29
CA ILE A 92 1.10 -4.26 -1.44
C ILE A 92 -0.10 -3.46 -0.93
N ALA A 93 -1.28 -3.78 -1.45
CA ALA A 93 -2.54 -3.36 -0.87
C ALA A 93 -3.27 -4.52 -0.17
N ILE A 94 -3.94 -4.22 0.94
CA ILE A 94 -4.67 -5.19 1.78
C ILE A 94 -6.13 -4.76 1.86
N SER A 95 -7.01 -5.49 1.18
CA SER A 95 -8.46 -5.26 1.20
C SER A 95 -9.09 -5.84 2.45
N MET A 96 -10.04 -5.10 3.01
CA MET A 96 -10.72 -5.40 4.26
C MET A 96 -12.23 -5.49 4.06
N ASP A 97 -12.89 -6.40 4.75
CA ASP A 97 -14.36 -6.44 4.83
C ASP A 97 -14.93 -5.50 5.91
N GLU A 98 -16.26 -5.45 5.99
CA GLU A 98 -17.00 -4.65 6.99
C GLU A 98 -16.83 -5.16 8.44
N GLN A 99 -16.25 -6.34 8.63
CA GLN A 99 -15.92 -6.89 9.96
C GLN A 99 -14.48 -6.55 10.36
N GLY A 100 -13.71 -5.94 9.46
CA GLY A 100 -12.30 -5.65 9.67
C GLY A 100 -11.39 -6.84 9.43
N GLU A 101 -11.81 -7.85 8.67
CA GLU A 101 -10.96 -8.99 8.30
C GLU A 101 -10.33 -8.80 6.91
N PRO A 102 -9.07 -9.22 6.72
CA PRO A 102 -8.43 -9.12 5.41
C PRO A 102 -9.03 -10.13 4.43
N ILE A 103 -9.51 -9.66 3.27
CA ILE A 103 -10.18 -10.48 2.25
C ILE A 103 -9.40 -10.65 0.95
N LYS A 104 -8.45 -9.76 0.66
CA LYS A 104 -7.63 -9.83 -0.57
C LYS A 104 -6.30 -9.09 -0.43
N LEU A 105 -5.27 -9.60 -1.10
CA LEU A 105 -4.01 -8.91 -1.36
C LEU A 105 -3.93 -8.57 -2.85
N PHE A 106 -3.43 -7.39 -3.20
CA PHE A 106 -3.25 -7.00 -4.60
C PHE A 106 -2.14 -5.97 -4.77
N THR A 107 -1.51 -5.99 -5.93
CA THR A 107 -0.59 -4.94 -6.40
C THR A 107 -1.34 -3.95 -7.27
N THR A 108 -0.90 -2.70 -7.30
CA THR A 108 -1.45 -1.69 -8.20
C THR A 108 -0.53 -1.42 -9.38
N ASN A 109 -1.02 -0.66 -10.35
CA ASN A 109 -0.15 0.01 -11.32
C ASN A 109 0.20 1.44 -10.85
N ARG A 110 1.22 2.05 -11.45
CA ARG A 110 1.72 3.39 -11.09
C ARG A 110 0.65 4.47 -11.15
N TRP A 111 -0.34 4.37 -12.04
CA TRP A 111 -1.37 5.41 -12.18
C TRP A 111 -2.29 5.52 -10.97
N VAL A 112 -2.33 4.48 -10.12
CA VAL A 112 -3.10 4.49 -8.87
C VAL A 112 -2.38 5.25 -7.78
N THR A 113 -1.11 4.91 -7.54
CA THR A 113 -0.38 5.35 -6.34
C THR A 113 0.62 6.46 -6.60
N GLY A 114 0.97 6.71 -7.87
CA GLY A 114 2.08 7.59 -8.23
C GLY A 114 3.47 6.98 -7.95
N GLU A 115 3.54 5.71 -7.53
CA GLU A 115 4.79 5.05 -7.13
C GLU A 115 5.87 5.05 -8.22
N ASP A 116 7.12 4.94 -7.78
CA ASP A 116 8.22 4.48 -8.60
C ASP A 116 8.29 2.97 -8.68
N TRP A 117 8.28 2.45 -9.90
CA TRP A 117 8.40 1.01 -10.10
C TRP A 117 9.84 0.57 -9.88
N TYR A 118 9.99 -0.44 -9.05
CA TYR A 118 11.23 -1.19 -8.85
C TYR A 118 11.04 -2.61 -9.38
N ALA A 119 12.14 -3.25 -9.77
CA ALA A 119 12.12 -4.65 -10.16
C ALA A 119 11.53 -5.50 -9.03
N ALA A 120 10.76 -6.52 -9.38
CA ALA A 120 10.15 -7.45 -8.43
C ALA A 120 11.15 -7.94 -7.37
N GLN A 121 12.37 -8.28 -7.79
CA GLN A 121 13.45 -8.73 -6.89
C GLN A 121 13.78 -7.71 -5.79
N ASP A 122 13.74 -6.41 -6.11
CA ASP A 122 14.01 -5.35 -5.15
C ASP A 122 12.81 -5.13 -4.25
N VAL A 123 11.58 -5.07 -4.80
CA VAL A 123 10.35 -4.92 -3.97
C VAL A 123 10.21 -6.08 -2.97
N ARG A 124 10.55 -7.31 -3.35
CA ARG A 124 10.55 -8.47 -2.46
C ARG A 124 11.54 -8.31 -1.29
N LYS A 125 12.68 -7.68 -1.53
CA LYS A 125 13.62 -7.31 -0.45
C LYS A 125 13.05 -6.19 0.42
N MET A 126 12.39 -5.20 -0.18
CA MET A 126 11.74 -4.08 0.52
C MET A 126 10.70 -4.53 1.55
N LEU A 127 10.00 -5.65 1.32
CA LEU A 127 9.03 -6.20 2.28
C LEU A 127 9.57 -6.37 3.70
N LYS A 128 10.88 -6.67 3.86
CA LYS A 128 11.50 -6.86 5.19
C LYS A 128 11.76 -5.53 5.93
N HIS A 129 11.71 -4.40 5.21
CA HIS A 129 12.00 -3.07 5.74
C HIS A 129 10.75 -2.32 6.22
N PHE A 130 9.56 -2.76 5.83
CA PHE A 130 8.31 -2.14 6.28
C PHE A 130 8.12 -2.30 7.80
N ASP A 131 8.14 -1.20 8.53
CA ASP A 131 8.02 -1.15 9.99
C ASP A 131 7.66 0.24 10.53
N VAL A 132 6.37 0.58 10.63
CA VAL A 132 5.93 1.80 11.34
C VAL A 132 6.01 1.56 12.86
N LYS A 133 7.01 2.12 13.53
CA LYS A 133 7.33 1.77 14.94
C LYS A 133 6.60 2.63 15.95
N HIS A 134 6.25 3.85 15.58
CA HIS A 134 5.53 4.76 16.46
C HIS A 134 4.10 4.28 16.73
N ALA A 135 3.47 4.83 17.77
CA ALA A 135 2.13 4.42 18.19
C ALA A 135 0.98 5.07 17.39
N TYR A 136 1.26 6.11 16.60
CA TYR A 136 0.27 6.75 15.75
C TYR A 136 -0.02 5.91 14.49
N PRO A 137 -1.27 5.85 13.99
CA PRO A 137 -2.51 6.20 14.69
C PRO A 137 -2.88 5.11 15.70
N SER A 138 -2.39 3.89 15.49
CA SER A 138 -2.48 2.78 16.43
C SER A 138 -1.28 1.85 16.33
N TYR A 139 -0.60 1.66 17.46
CA TYR A 139 0.46 0.67 17.61
C TYR A 139 0.02 -0.75 17.22
N VAL A 140 -1.23 -1.12 17.49
CA VAL A 140 -1.76 -2.45 17.17
C VAL A 140 -1.91 -2.60 15.66
N VAL A 141 -2.44 -1.60 14.97
CA VAL A 141 -2.57 -1.60 13.50
C VAL A 141 -1.19 -1.70 12.85
N ASN A 142 -0.24 -0.88 13.30
CA ASN A 142 1.10 -0.85 12.72
C ASN A 142 1.80 -2.22 12.84
N ARG A 143 1.69 -2.86 14.00
CA ARG A 143 2.21 -4.22 14.20
C ARG A 143 1.47 -5.27 13.39
N TRP A 144 0.15 -5.13 13.26
CA TRP A 144 -0.66 -6.04 12.46
C TRP A 144 -0.26 -5.97 10.98
N LEU A 145 -0.10 -4.76 10.40
CA LEU A 145 0.34 -4.57 9.01
C LEU A 145 1.68 -5.24 8.73
N LYS A 146 2.68 -5.01 9.61
CA LYS A 146 3.97 -5.71 9.52
C LYS A 146 3.82 -7.22 9.64
N GLY A 147 2.99 -7.69 10.57
CA GLY A 147 2.68 -9.10 10.75
C GLY A 147 2.06 -9.74 9.50
N THR A 148 1.16 -9.02 8.82
CA THR A 148 0.52 -9.45 7.57
C THR A 148 1.55 -9.65 6.46
N LEU A 149 2.51 -8.72 6.30
CA LEU A 149 3.60 -8.88 5.34
C LEU A 149 4.48 -10.10 5.63
N VAL A 150 4.71 -10.41 6.90
CA VAL A 150 5.47 -11.59 7.31
C VAL A 150 4.69 -12.88 7.06
N LEU A 151 3.41 -12.91 7.45
CA LEU A 151 2.55 -14.10 7.37
C LEU A 151 2.26 -14.50 5.93
N PHE A 152 1.95 -13.54 5.07
CA PHE A 152 1.57 -13.76 3.68
C PHE A 152 2.71 -13.50 2.69
N ARG A 153 3.96 -13.50 3.17
CA ARG A 153 5.13 -13.20 2.34
C ARG A 153 5.15 -14.00 1.03
N PRO A 154 4.96 -15.34 1.01
CA PRO A 154 5.00 -16.09 -0.24
C PRO A 154 3.98 -15.58 -1.27
N GLN A 155 2.73 -15.35 -0.84
CA GLN A 155 1.65 -14.86 -1.71
C GLN A 155 1.91 -13.44 -2.22
N ILE A 156 2.49 -12.58 -1.37
CA ILE A 156 2.85 -11.22 -1.76
C ILE A 156 3.98 -11.24 -2.80
N GLU A 157 4.99 -12.09 -2.62
CA GLU A 157 6.07 -12.26 -3.59
C GLU A 157 5.55 -12.77 -4.94
N ASP A 158 4.61 -13.74 -4.94
CA ASP A 158 3.95 -14.22 -6.16
C ASP A 158 3.20 -13.10 -6.89
N LEU A 159 2.43 -12.27 -6.16
CA LEU A 159 1.70 -11.13 -6.75
C LEU A 159 2.65 -10.07 -7.35
N ILE A 160 3.79 -9.82 -6.70
CA ILE A 160 4.82 -8.90 -7.19
C ILE A 160 5.46 -9.43 -8.48
N ASP A 161 5.78 -10.73 -8.53
CA ASP A 161 6.33 -11.37 -9.72
C ASP A 161 5.30 -11.35 -10.88
N GLU A 162 4.01 -11.62 -10.59
CA GLU A 162 2.92 -11.53 -11.58
C GLU A 162 2.71 -10.11 -12.11
N ARG A 163 2.81 -9.09 -11.25
CA ARG A 163 2.76 -7.68 -11.66
C ARG A 163 3.81 -7.38 -12.73
N ASP A 164 5.07 -7.75 -12.49
CA ASP A 164 6.16 -7.49 -13.43
C ASP A 164 5.97 -8.23 -14.77
N LEU A 165 5.50 -9.49 -14.71
CA LEU A 165 5.14 -10.24 -15.93
C LEU A 165 4.03 -9.55 -16.73
N CYS A 166 3.03 -8.97 -16.06
CA CYS A 166 1.98 -8.19 -16.70
C CYS A 166 2.55 -6.92 -17.35
N LEU A 167 3.39 -6.18 -16.62
CA LEU A 167 4.04 -4.95 -17.09
C LEU A 167 4.91 -5.19 -18.34
N MET A 168 5.68 -6.28 -18.36
CA MET A 168 6.52 -6.65 -19.50
C MET A 168 5.68 -6.92 -20.75
N LYS A 169 4.58 -7.69 -20.63
CA LYS A 169 3.68 -7.97 -21.76
C LYS A 169 3.05 -6.69 -22.34
N CYS A 170 2.73 -5.71 -21.49
CA CYS A 170 2.18 -4.44 -21.94
C CYS A 170 3.20 -3.59 -22.73
N ARG A 171 4.48 -3.60 -22.32
CA ARG A 171 5.55 -2.87 -23.04
C ARG A 171 5.77 -3.35 -24.47
N GLU A 172 5.41 -4.58 -24.82
CA GLU A 172 5.55 -5.15 -26.16
C GLU A 172 4.45 -4.71 -27.16
N GLY A 173 3.71 -3.64 -26.86
CA GLY A 173 2.82 -2.95 -27.82
C GLY A 173 1.35 -2.86 -27.41
N VAL A 174 1.00 -3.14 -26.15
CA VAL A 174 -0.37 -3.00 -25.64
C VAL A 174 -0.39 -1.86 -24.61
N PRO A 175 -0.94 -0.68 -24.94
CA PRO A 175 -1.07 0.40 -23.96
C PRO A 175 -1.97 -0.03 -22.81
N PHE A 176 -1.63 0.41 -21.60
CA PHE A 176 -2.47 0.24 -20.42
C PHE A 176 -3.86 0.82 -20.70
N LYS A 177 -4.86 -0.06 -20.80
CA LYS A 177 -6.27 0.36 -20.98
C LYS A 177 -6.98 0.60 -19.66
N GLU A 178 -6.46 0.08 -18.55
CA GLU A 178 -7.20 -0.01 -17.29
C GLU A 178 -6.30 0.28 -16.07
N VAL A 179 -6.92 0.89 -15.06
CA VAL A 179 -6.39 1.00 -13.71
C VAL A 179 -6.34 -0.42 -13.11
N LEU A 180 -5.16 -0.89 -12.68
CA LEU A 180 -5.02 -2.16 -11.97
C LEU A 180 -5.09 -1.86 -10.48
N GLU A 181 -6.25 -2.20 -9.89
CA GLU A 181 -6.53 -2.27 -8.45
C GLU A 181 -7.28 -3.57 -8.16
#